data_AF-A0A9E2CP54-F1
#
_entry.id   AF-A0A9E2CP54-F1
#
_cell.length_a   1.000
_cell.length_b   1.000
_cell.length_c   1.000
_cell.angle_alpha   90.00
_cell.angle_beta   90.00
_cell.angle_gamma   90.00
#
_symmetry.space_group_name_H-M   'P 1'
#
loop_
_entity.id
_entity.type
_entity.pdbx_description
1 polymer ?
#
loop_
_entity_poly.entity_id
_entity_poly.type
_entity_poly.pdbx_seq_one_letter_code
_entity_poly.pdbx_strand_id
1 'polypeptide(L)'
;STANGEQILVQVEGTPKIPANRSAELWWIGADGTPVSVGVLPDTGRQVLTRQGLTGDEPAPTFAVSIEPRGGSPTGAPTGKVITTFTAVRSL
;
A
#
# COMPACT_ATOMS: atom_id res chain seq x y z
N SER A 1 -5.23 7.59 24.19
CA SER A 1 -6.46 7.51 23.38
C SER A 1 -6.08 7.59 21.92
N THR A 2 -6.34 6.52 21.15
CA THR A 2 -6.42 6.42 19.67
C THR A 2 -5.49 7.30 18.82
N ALA A 3 -4.38 6.79 18.24
CA ALA A 3 -3.83 7.29 16.94
C ALA A 3 -2.46 6.72 16.46
N ASN A 4 -1.74 5.83 17.17
CA ASN A 4 -0.35 5.48 16.79
C ASN A 4 -0.22 4.45 15.64
N GLY A 5 -0.94 4.65 14.53
CA GLY A 5 -0.66 3.94 13.28
C GLY A 5 0.48 4.62 12.54
N GLU A 6 1.32 3.85 11.84
CA GLU A 6 2.31 4.44 10.94
C GLU A 6 1.59 5.12 9.77
N GLN A 7 1.94 6.39 9.54
CA GLN A 7 1.44 7.15 8.41
C GLN A 7 2.39 6.95 7.24
N ILE A 8 1.85 6.39 6.16
CA ILE A 8 2.56 6.24 4.89
C ILE A 8 2.05 7.34 3.97
N LEU A 9 2.96 8.23 3.62
CA LEU A 9 2.67 9.20 2.59
C LEU A 9 2.93 8.58 1.22
N VAL A 10 1.88 8.53 0.40
CA VAL A 10 1.99 8.09 -0.99
C VAL A 10 1.81 9.27 -1.93
N GLN A 11 2.72 9.36 -2.90
CA GLN A 11 2.62 10.25 -4.04
C GLN A 11 2.61 9.41 -5.31
N VAL A 12 1.51 9.46 -6.04
CA VAL A 12 1.37 8.82 -7.35
C VAL A 12 1.73 9.86 -8.40
N GLU A 13 2.89 9.66 -9.04
CA GLU A 13 3.37 10.52 -10.11
C GLU A 13 2.81 10.09 -11.46
N GLY A 14 2.40 11.08 -12.25
CA GLY A 14 1.73 10.86 -13.53
C GLY A 14 0.33 10.25 -13.37
N THR A 15 -0.19 9.69 -14.46
CA THR A 15 -1.47 8.96 -14.47
C THR A 15 -1.16 7.49 -14.80
N PRO A 16 -1.11 6.60 -13.81
CA PRO A 16 -1.03 5.17 -14.06
C PRO A 16 -2.18 4.77 -15.00
N LYS A 17 -1.89 4.04 -16.08
CA LYS A 17 -2.93 3.51 -16.97
C LYS A 17 -3.62 2.31 -16.31
N ILE A 18 -4.41 2.57 -15.28
CA ILE A 18 -5.25 1.58 -14.61
C ILE A 18 -6.65 1.65 -15.24
N PRO A 19 -7.26 0.52 -15.63
CA PRO A 19 -8.63 0.53 -16.12
C PRO A 19 -9.60 1.16 -15.11
N ALA A 20 -10.60 1.90 -15.58
CA ALA A 20 -11.52 2.66 -14.70
C ALA A 20 -12.31 1.81 -13.68
N ASN A 21 -12.40 0.49 -13.89
CA ASN A 21 -13.04 -0.47 -12.99
C ASN A 21 -12.03 -1.20 -12.07
N ARG A 22 -10.81 -0.68 -11.95
CA ARG A 22 -9.71 -1.24 -11.15
C ARG A 22 -9.09 -0.17 -10.29
N SER A 23 -8.38 -0.60 -9.25
CA SER A 23 -7.64 0.28 -8.35
C SER A 23 -6.24 -0.29 -8.11
N ALA A 24 -5.27 0.59 -7.87
CA ALA A 24 -4.00 0.14 -7.30
C ALA A 24 -4.16 0.03 -5.78
N GLU A 25 -3.62 -1.02 -5.18
CA GLU A 25 -3.61 -1.20 -3.73
C GLU A 25 -2.18 -1.42 -3.24
N LEU A 26 -1.83 -0.73 -2.15
CA LEU A 26 -0.54 -0.84 -1.51
C LEU A 26 -0.61 -1.89 -0.38
N TRP A 27 0.40 -2.74 -0.36
CA TRP A 27 0.56 -3.82 0.61
C TRP A 27 1.88 -3.66 1.33
N TRP A 28 1.87 -3.81 2.64
CA TRP A 28 3.07 -4.06 3.44
C TRP A 28 3.29 -5.57 3.50
N ILE A 29 4.52 -6.02 3.28
CA ILE A 29 4.91 -7.41 3.36
C ILE A 29 5.84 -7.53 4.56
N GLY A 30 5.35 -8.18 5.62
CA GLY A 30 6.12 -8.40 6.82
C GLY A 30 7.21 -9.45 6.64
N ALA A 31 8.02 -9.63 7.69
CA ALA A 31 9.08 -10.64 7.74
C ALA A 31 8.56 -12.09 7.58
N ASP A 32 7.28 -12.34 7.89
CA ASP A 32 6.60 -13.62 7.67
C ASP A 32 6.15 -13.83 6.21
N GLY A 33 6.32 -12.82 5.35
CA GLY A 33 5.90 -12.83 3.96
C GLY A 33 4.40 -12.59 3.77
N THR A 34 3.62 -12.37 4.84
CA THR A 34 2.18 -12.17 4.76
C THR A 34 1.88 -10.74 4.30
N PRO A 35 1.20 -10.54 3.16
CA PRO A 35 0.81 -9.21 2.73
C PRO A 35 -0.33 -8.69 3.61
N VAL A 36 -0.20 -7.44 4.05
CA VAL A 36 -1.25 -6.72 4.78
C VAL A 36 -1.58 -5.44 4.02
N SER A 37 -2.86 -5.23 3.76
CA SER A 37 -3.32 -4.01 3.08
C SER A 37 -2.94 -2.76 3.87
N VAL A 38 -2.34 -1.80 3.17
CA VAL A 38 -2.10 -0.44 3.65
C VAL A 38 -3.22 0.48 3.17
N GLY A 39 -3.72 0.22 1.96
CA GLY A 39 -4.89 0.89 1.40
C GLY A 39 -4.82 1.08 -0.11
N VAL A 40 -5.95 1.48 -0.67
CA VAL A 40 -6.08 1.83 -2.08
C VAL A 40 -5.34 3.14 -2.36
N LEU A 41 -4.55 3.16 -3.43
CA LEU A 41 -3.83 4.33 -3.90
C LEU A 41 -4.78 5.27 -4.65
N PRO A 42 -4.52 6.59 -4.62
CA PRO A 42 -5.27 7.52 -5.43
C PRO A 42 -4.88 7.33 -6.90
N ASP A 43 -5.80 7.59 -7.83
CA ASP A 43 -5.50 7.52 -9.27
C ASP A 43 -4.40 8.53 -9.67
N THR A 44 -4.33 9.67 -8.97
CA THR A 44 -3.30 10.70 -9.14
C THR A 44 -3.09 11.47 -7.84
N GLY A 45 -1.93 12.10 -7.68
CA GLY A 45 -1.67 13.05 -6.59
C GLY A 45 -1.20 12.37 -5.30
N ARG A 46 -1.53 12.98 -4.17
CA ARG A 46 -0.97 12.62 -2.85
C ARG A 46 -2.06 12.17 -1.89
N GLN A 47 -1.80 11.08 -1.17
CA GLN A 47 -2.69 10.55 -0.13
C GLN A 47 -1.86 10.11 1.08
N VAL A 48 -2.37 10.40 2.27
CA VAL A 48 -1.85 9.81 3.52
C VAL A 48 -2.65 8.55 3.79
N LEU A 49 -1.97 7.41 3.85
CA LEU A 49 -2.53 6.14 4.29
C LEU A 49 -2.08 5.88 5.72
N THR A 50 -2.99 5.37 6.55
CA THR A 50 -2.67 5.03 7.95
C THR A 50 -2.89 3.53 8.12
N ARG A 51 -1.83 2.79 8.44
CA ARG A 51 -1.95 1.39 8.83
C ARG A 51 -1.87 1.28 10.34
N GLN A 52 -2.92 0.74 10.93
CA GLN A 52 -2.90 0.38 12.35
C GLN A 52 -2.03 -0.88 12.53
N GLY A 53 -1.19 -0.89 13.57
CA GLY A 53 -0.34 -2.04 13.88
C GLY A 53 0.89 -2.20 12.98
N LEU A 54 1.26 -1.18 12.19
CA LEU A 54 2.65 -1.08 11.70
C LEU A 54 3.45 -0.55 12.89
N THR A 55 4.16 -1.43 13.57
CA THR A 55 5.17 -1.00 14.56
C THR A 55 6.38 -0.58 13.75
N GLY A 56 6.72 0.71 13.80
CA GLY A 56 7.80 1.33 13.01
C GLY A 56 9.23 0.88 13.38
N ASP A 57 9.35 -0.35 13.86
CA ASP A 57 10.58 -1.03 14.28
C ASP A 57 11.21 -1.82 13.12
N GLU A 58 10.50 -1.99 11.99
CA GLU A 58 11.10 -2.57 10.79
C GLU A 58 11.88 -1.48 10.04
N PRO A 59 13.23 -1.58 9.94
CA PRO A 59 14.03 -0.50 9.38
C PRO A 59 13.91 -0.37 7.86
N ALA A 60 13.42 -1.41 7.19
CA ALA A 60 13.36 -1.50 5.73
C ALA A 60 12.15 -2.35 5.28
N PRO A 61 10.90 -1.90 5.53
CA PRO A 61 9.71 -2.64 5.15
C PRO A 61 9.62 -2.85 3.63
N THR A 62 9.24 -4.06 3.23
CA THR A 62 8.93 -4.37 1.84
C THR A 62 7.48 -4.00 1.56
N PHE A 63 7.25 -3.32 0.44
CA PHE A 63 5.93 -3.00 -0.07
C PHE A 63 5.69 -3.65 -1.42
N ALA A 64 4.43 -3.88 -1.74
CA ALA A 64 3.98 -4.30 -3.06
C ALA A 64 2.78 -3.47 -3.51
N VAL A 65 2.64 -3.32 -4.83
CA VAL A 65 1.43 -2.74 -5.44
C VAL A 65 0.80 -3.76 -6.35
N SER A 66 -0.49 -4.00 -6.17
CA SER A 66 -1.29 -4.83 -7.07
C SER A 66 -2.39 -4.02 -7.76
N ILE A 67 -2.88 -4.55 -8.88
CA ILE A 67 -4.08 -4.03 -9.56
C ILE A 67 -5.28 -4.85 -9.13
N GLU A 68 -6.18 -4.28 -8.36
CA GLU A 68 -7.31 -4.95 -7.71
C GLU A 68 -8.65 -4.55 -8.35
N PRO A 69 -9.77 -5.22 -8.02
CA PRO A 69 -11.10 -4.69 -8.28
C PRO A 69 -11.25 -3.25 -7.77
N ARG A 70 -12.21 -2.50 -8.33
CA ARG A 70 -12.48 -1.14 -7.87
C ARG A 70 -12.77 -1.14 -6.36
N GLY A 71 -12.01 -0.35 -5.60
CA GLY A 71 -12.11 -0.30 -4.15
C GLY A 71 -11.16 -1.22 -3.38
N GLY A 72 -10.35 -2.02 -4.07
CA GLY A 72 -9.32 -2.89 -3.48
C GLY A 72 -9.69 -4.37 -3.47
N SER A 73 -8.84 -5.17 -2.85
CA SER A 73 -9.01 -6.60 -2.66
C SER A 73 -10.14 -6.90 -1.66
N PRO A 74 -11.04 -7.84 -1.99
CA PRO A 74 -12.08 -8.28 -1.05
C PRO A 74 -11.63 -9.39 -0.09
N THR A 75 -10.41 -9.93 -0.22
CA THR A 75 -9.97 -11.14 0.49
C THR A 75 -8.98 -10.89 1.62
N GLY A 76 -8.47 -9.67 1.75
CA GLY A 76 -7.37 -9.35 2.67
C GLY A 76 -5.99 -9.80 2.17
N ALA A 77 -5.89 -10.27 0.93
CA ALA A 77 -4.64 -10.56 0.22
C ALA A 77 -4.72 -10.06 -1.24
N PRO A 78 -3.60 -9.84 -1.96
CA PRO A 78 -3.66 -9.46 -3.36
C PRO A 78 -4.49 -10.46 -4.18
N THR A 79 -5.48 -10.00 -4.95
CA THR A 79 -6.26 -10.85 -5.85
C THR A 79 -5.89 -10.65 -7.32
N GLY A 80 -5.24 -9.52 -7.63
CA GLY A 80 -4.77 -9.21 -8.96
C GLY A 80 -3.27 -9.31 -9.15
N LYS A 81 -2.82 -8.86 -10.31
CA LYS A 81 -1.40 -8.84 -10.66
C LYS A 81 -0.65 -7.85 -9.75
N VAL A 82 0.37 -8.34 -9.06
CA VAL A 82 1.39 -7.49 -8.44
C VAL A 82 2.25 -6.88 -9.54
N ILE A 83 2.32 -5.56 -9.59
CA ILE A 83 3.01 -4.80 -10.66
C ILE A 83 4.37 -4.27 -10.24
N THR A 84 4.61 -4.13 -8.94
CA THR A 84 5.92 -3.76 -8.40
C THR A 84 6.04 -4.17 -6.95
N THR A 85 7.29 -4.34 -6.51
CA THR A 85 7.69 -4.49 -5.11
C THR A 85 8.86 -3.56 -4.86
N PHE A 86 8.90 -2.91 -3.70
CA PHE A 86 9.99 -2.00 -3.35
C PHE A 86 10.20 -1.97 -1.84
N THR A 87 11.44 -1.71 -1.44
CA THR A 87 11.78 -1.43 -0.05
C THR A 87 11.61 0.07 0.18
N ALA A 88 10.82 0.47 1.18
CA ALA A 88 10.74 1.87 1.55
C ALA A 88 11.92 2.24 2.45
N VAL A 89 12.50 3.40 2.19
CA VAL A 89 13.43 4.06 3.12
C VAL A 89 12.64 5.04 3.97
N ARG A 90 12.85 4.99 5.28
CA ARG A 90 12.25 5.97 6.17
C ARG A 90 12.90 7.34 5.92
N SER A 91 12.09 8.34 5.59
CA SER A 91 12.56 9.72 5.59
C SER A 91 12.77 10.16 7.04
N LEU A 92 13.98 10.62 7.35
CA LEU A 92 14.36 11.18 8.65
C LEU A 92 13.80 12.60 8.83
#